data_AF-A0A7W0YG48-F1
#
_entry.id   AF-A0A7W0YG48-F1
#
_cell.length_a   1.000
_cell.length_b   1.000
_cell.length_c   1.000
_cell.angle_alpha   90.00
_cell.angle_beta   90.00
_cell.angle_gamma   90.00
#
_symmetry.space_group_name_H-M   'P 1'
#
loop_
_entity.id
_entity.type
_entity.pdbx_description
1 polymer ?
#
loop_
_entity_poly.entity_id
_entity_poly.type
_entity_poly.pdbx_seq_one_letter_code
_entity_poly.pdbx_strand_id
1 'polypeptide(L)'
;MVVALLAGYLRDRGWTHVASRHVLRERAVLYVADLDVFLVENGSDPLGLSAESPHRGLRLLFCRSSGHFQDASGGRFDRFGVYVRGSASRGMDRVETRLNGDLVDVMPTVVTNGPARTSRSPVMAAGPDCGDDALESPAGFASPHRS
;
A
#
# COMPACT_ATOMS: atom_id res chain seq x y z
N MET A 1 -10.76 -9.25 24.72
CA MET A 1 -9.58 -8.55 25.24
C MET A 1 -8.91 -7.86 24.06
N VAL A 2 -9.06 -6.55 23.92
CA VAL A 2 -8.44 -5.77 22.84
C VAL A 2 -7.07 -5.33 23.34
N VAL A 3 -6.01 -5.92 22.80
CA VAL A 3 -4.64 -5.46 23.05
C VAL A 3 -4.38 -4.31 22.08
N ALA A 4 -4.50 -3.08 22.56
CA ALA A 4 -4.00 -1.92 21.85
C ALA A 4 -2.47 -1.91 22.00
N LEU A 5 -1.75 -2.34 20.97
CA LEU A 5 -0.31 -2.10 20.86
C LEU A 5 -0.14 -0.59 20.61
N LEU A 6 0.07 0.18 21.67
CA LEU A 6 0.66 1.51 21.55
C LEU A 6 2.12 1.29 21.12
N ALA A 7 2.35 1.19 19.82
CA ALA A 7 3.70 1.21 19.27
C ALA A 7 4.24 2.64 19.44
N GLY A 8 4.94 2.89 20.55
CA GLY A 8 5.76 4.08 20.68
C GLY A 8 6.84 4.05 19.60
N TYR A 9 6.69 4.88 18.57
CA TYR A 9 7.62 4.93 17.45
C TYR A 9 8.96 5.51 17.92
N LEU A 10 9.95 4.64 18.17
CA LEU A 10 11.34 5.07 18.27
C LEU A 10 11.80 5.53 16.89
N ARG A 11 11.73 6.84 16.64
CA ARG A 11 12.28 7.45 15.43
C ARG A 11 13.81 7.48 15.52
N ASP A 12 14.46 6.46 14.99
CA ASP A 12 15.91 6.49 14.78
C ASP A 12 16.20 7.17 13.43
N ARG A 13 16.66 8.43 13.49
CA ARG A 13 17.07 9.20 12.29
C ARG A 13 16.01 9.23 11.18
N GLY A 14 14.73 9.30 11.54
CA GLY A 14 13.61 9.36 10.59
C GLY A 14 13.03 8.00 10.18
N TRP A 15 13.66 6.89 10.56
CA TRP A 15 13.09 5.55 10.41
C TRP A 15 12.03 5.30 11.48
N THR A 16 10.93 4.68 11.07
CA THR A 16 9.80 4.33 11.92
C THR A 16 9.55 2.84 11.80
N HIS A 17 9.66 2.12 12.91
CA HIS A 17 9.29 0.71 12.97
C HIS A 17 7.78 0.55 12.85
N VAL A 18 7.32 -0.39 12.01
CA VAL A 18 5.90 -0.52 11.66
C VAL A 18 5.33 -1.94 11.80
N ALA A 19 6.13 -2.98 11.56
CA ALA A 19 5.71 -4.37 11.71
C ALA A 19 6.91 -5.34 11.71
N SER A 20 6.72 -6.59 12.14
CA SER A 20 7.69 -7.65 11.87
C SER A 20 7.51 -8.21 10.45
N ARG A 21 8.58 -8.77 9.89
CA ARG A 21 8.57 -9.45 8.58
C ARG A 21 7.62 -10.64 8.60
N HIS A 22 7.50 -11.33 9.73
CA HIS A 22 6.52 -12.42 9.88
C HIS A 22 5.09 -11.92 9.67
N VAL A 23 4.67 -10.84 10.35
CA VAL A 23 3.32 -10.28 10.20
C VAL A 23 3.09 -9.80 8.76
N LEU A 24 4.07 -9.15 8.14
CA LEU A 24 3.96 -8.73 6.73
C LEU A 24 3.80 -9.93 5.79
N ARG A 25 4.53 -11.02 6.00
CA ARG A 25 4.38 -12.26 5.20
C ARG A 25 3.01 -12.90 5.35
N GLU A 26 2.46 -12.94 6.56
CA GLU A 26 1.13 -13.50 6.80
C GLU A 26 0.01 -12.67 6.17
N ARG A 27 0.16 -11.34 6.16
CA ARG A 27 -0.88 -10.41 5.71
C ARG A 27 -0.74 -10.05 4.23
N ALA A 28 0.45 -10.20 3.65
CA ALA A 28 0.88 -9.78 2.32
C ALA A 28 0.81 -8.27 2.05
N VAL A 29 -0.22 -7.58 2.53
CA VAL A 29 -0.38 -6.12 2.47
C VAL A 29 -0.83 -5.60 3.83
N LEU A 30 -0.12 -4.60 4.35
CA LEU A 30 -0.45 -3.88 5.57
C LEU A 30 -0.63 -2.40 5.25
N TYR A 31 -1.59 -1.76 5.89
CA TYR A 31 -1.71 -0.30 5.87
C TYR A 31 -1.25 0.27 7.20
N VAL A 32 -0.35 1.26 7.16
CA VAL A 32 0.18 1.96 8.32
C VAL A 32 -0.46 3.35 8.37
N ALA A 33 -1.52 3.49 9.16
CA ALA A 33 -2.38 4.67 9.16
C ALA A 33 -1.63 5.96 9.46
N ASP A 34 -0.78 5.98 10.48
CA ASP A 34 -0.06 7.19 10.91
C ASP A 34 0.95 7.71 9.86
N LEU A 35 1.29 6.90 8.86
CA LEU A 35 2.27 7.24 7.82
C LEU A 35 1.65 7.37 6.43
N ASP A 36 0.39 7.00 6.25
CA ASP A 36 -0.25 6.88 4.93
C ASP A 36 0.54 6.02 3.93
N VAL A 37 1.02 4.87 4.42
CA VAL A 37 1.83 3.91 3.65
C VAL A 37 1.20 2.54 3.64
N PHE A 38 1.24 1.90 2.47
CA PHE A 38 1.07 0.46 2.35
C PHE A 38 2.42 -0.24 2.36
N LEU A 39 2.57 -1.25 3.21
CA LEU A 39 3.67 -2.20 3.14
C LEU A 39 3.21 -3.44 2.38
N VAL A 40 4.01 -3.85 1.42
CA VAL A 40 3.74 -5.03 0.59
C VAL A 40 4.86 -6.03 0.75
N GLU A 41 4.49 -7.29 1.00
CA GLU A 41 5.40 -8.42 0.95
C GLU A 41 5.95 -8.58 -0.48
N ASN A 42 7.27 -8.61 -0.61
CA ASN A 42 7.97 -8.70 -1.88
C ASN A 42 9.30 -9.47 -1.73
N GLY A 43 9.21 -10.71 -1.23
CA GLY A 43 10.32 -11.64 -1.16
C GLY A 43 11.37 -11.25 -0.11
N SER A 44 12.56 -10.85 -0.58
CA SER A 44 13.66 -10.42 0.29
C SER A 44 13.39 -9.05 0.91
N ASP A 45 12.78 -8.14 0.14
CA ASP A 45 12.73 -6.72 0.48
C ASP A 45 11.28 -6.21 0.48
N PRO A 46 10.74 -5.79 1.65
CA PRO A 46 9.40 -5.23 1.73
C PRO A 46 9.32 -3.93 0.94
N LEU A 47 8.15 -3.69 0.36
CA LEU A 47 7.91 -2.54 -0.51
C LEU A 47 6.95 -1.56 0.14
N GLY A 48 7.43 -0.33 0.40
CA GLY A 48 6.58 0.78 0.84
C GLY A 48 5.94 1.49 -0.35
N LEU A 49 4.62 1.67 -0.32
CA LEU A 49 3.84 2.41 -1.32
C LEU A 49 3.11 3.57 -0.65
N SER A 50 3.14 4.73 -1.27
CA SER A 50 2.28 5.86 -0.85
C SER A 50 0.82 5.45 -1.00
N ALA A 51 0.00 5.77 -0.01
CA ALA A 51 -1.44 5.60 -0.08
C ALA A 51 -2.15 6.75 -0.82
N GLU A 52 -1.40 7.56 -1.56
CA GLU A 52 -1.89 8.64 -2.41
C GLU A 52 -1.66 8.33 -3.89
N SER A 53 -2.67 8.62 -4.71
CA SER A 53 -2.64 8.44 -6.15
C SER A 53 -1.67 9.45 -6.79
N PRO A 54 -0.70 8.99 -7.61
CA PRO A 54 0.27 9.88 -8.27
C PRO A 54 -0.36 10.79 -9.34
N HIS A 55 -1.68 10.69 -9.58
CA HIS A 55 -2.43 11.59 -10.44
C HIS A 55 -2.79 12.91 -9.75
N ARG A 56 -3.49 12.85 -8.61
CA ARG A 56 -4.08 14.01 -7.91
C ARG A 56 -3.99 13.93 -6.38
N GLY A 57 -3.23 12.98 -5.82
CA GLY A 57 -3.13 12.77 -4.38
C GLY A 57 -4.39 12.15 -3.75
N LEU A 58 -5.31 11.60 -4.57
CA LEU A 58 -6.49 10.93 -4.04
C LEU A 58 -6.09 9.68 -3.26
N ARG A 59 -6.80 9.45 -2.16
CA ARG A 59 -6.64 8.27 -1.31
C ARG A 59 -6.77 6.97 -2.12
N LEU A 60 -5.78 6.10 -1.97
CA LEU A 60 -5.78 4.74 -2.50
C LEU A 60 -6.20 3.74 -1.41
N LEU A 61 -7.02 2.78 -1.81
CA LEU A 61 -7.46 1.67 -0.97
C LEU A 61 -7.07 0.34 -1.63
N PHE A 62 -6.68 -0.65 -0.83
CA PHE A 62 -6.40 -1.99 -1.33
C PHE A 62 -7.67 -2.84 -1.36
N CYS A 63 -8.03 -3.35 -2.53
CA CYS A 63 -9.13 -4.28 -2.72
C CYS A 63 -8.62 -5.73 -2.64
N ARG A 64 -9.00 -6.45 -1.58
CA ARG A 64 -8.52 -7.83 -1.36
C ARG A 64 -9.03 -8.83 -2.38
N SER A 65 -10.18 -8.59 -3.01
CA SER A 65 -10.74 -9.50 -4.01
C SER A 65 -9.97 -9.48 -5.33
N SER A 66 -9.55 -8.30 -5.80
CA SER A 66 -8.74 -8.20 -7.02
C SER A 66 -7.24 -8.28 -6.76
N GLY A 67 -6.79 -7.89 -5.56
CA GLY A 67 -5.38 -7.69 -5.26
C GLY A 67 -4.81 -6.40 -5.83
N HIS A 68 -5.68 -5.43 -6.15
CA HIS A 68 -5.30 -4.12 -6.68
C HIS A 68 -5.49 -3.00 -5.65
N PHE A 69 -4.71 -1.94 -5.81
CA PHE A 69 -5.04 -0.64 -5.24
C PHE A 69 -5.96 0.14 -6.17
N GLN A 70 -6.84 0.95 -5.59
CA GLN A 70 -7.83 1.72 -6.32
C GLN A 70 -8.07 3.10 -5.68
N ASP A 71 -8.26 4.12 -6.53
CA ASP A 71 -8.81 5.42 -6.10
C ASP A 71 -10.26 5.58 -6.58
N ALA A 72 -10.97 6.52 -5.97
CA ALA A 72 -12.38 6.84 -6.28
C ALA A 72 -12.59 7.46 -7.68
N SER A 73 -11.51 7.73 -8.43
CA SER A 73 -11.58 8.26 -9.80
C SER A 73 -11.31 7.21 -10.88
N GLY A 74 -11.25 5.93 -10.50
CA GLY A 74 -11.03 4.83 -11.44
C GLY A 74 -9.57 4.43 -11.65
N GLY A 75 -8.62 5.06 -10.93
CA GLY A 75 -7.22 4.65 -10.92
C GLY A 75 -7.08 3.24 -10.36
N ARG A 76 -6.29 2.39 -11.01
CA ARG A 76 -5.97 1.03 -10.54
C ARG A 76 -4.49 0.74 -10.68
N PHE A 77 -3.96 0.08 -9.67
CA PHE A 77 -2.57 -0.36 -9.59
C PHE A 77 -2.53 -1.79 -9.07
N ASP A 78 -1.57 -2.59 -9.53
CA ASP A 78 -1.42 -3.94 -9.02
C ASP A 78 -0.90 -3.95 -7.58
N ARG A 79 -0.79 -5.14 -6.95
CA ARG A 79 -0.27 -5.26 -5.58
C ARG A 79 1.12 -4.65 -5.37
N PHE A 80 1.91 -4.45 -6.42
CA PHE A 80 3.24 -3.87 -6.36
C PHE A 80 3.25 -2.41 -6.82
N GLY A 81 2.10 -1.77 -6.91
CA GLY A 81 1.95 -0.36 -7.29
C GLY A 81 2.21 -0.07 -8.77
N VAL A 82 2.28 -1.08 -9.64
CA VAL A 82 2.40 -0.87 -11.08
C VAL A 82 1.05 -0.40 -11.63
N TYR A 83 1.07 0.62 -12.49
CA TYR A 83 -0.13 1.12 -13.13
C TYR A 83 -0.85 0.02 -13.93
N VAL A 84 -2.17 -0.09 -13.74
CA VAL A 84 -3.04 -1.00 -14.50
C VAL A 84 -3.99 -0.21 -15.40
N ARG A 85 -4.74 0.75 -14.84
CA ARG A 85 -5.67 1.61 -15.59
C ARG A 85 -5.96 2.95 -14.90
N GLY A 86 -6.56 3.89 -15.64
CA GLY A 86 -6.97 5.22 -15.15
C GLY A 86 -6.09 6.37 -15.66
N SER A 87 -6.19 7.53 -15.00
CA SER A 87 -5.56 8.78 -15.44
C SER A 87 -4.14 9.03 -14.89
N ALA A 88 -3.65 8.17 -14.00
CA ALA A 88 -2.32 8.31 -13.40
C ALA A 88 -1.19 8.20 -14.44
N SER A 89 -0.21 9.11 -14.40
CA SER A 89 0.92 9.14 -15.36
C SER A 89 2.04 8.14 -15.04
N ARG A 90 1.97 7.48 -13.89
CA ARG A 90 2.93 6.47 -13.38
C ARG A 90 2.24 5.56 -12.37
N GLY A 91 2.93 4.51 -11.92
CA GLY A 91 2.53 3.68 -10.79
C GLY A 91 2.63 4.41 -9.45
N MET A 92 2.19 3.77 -8.37
CA MET A 92 2.22 4.32 -7.01
C MET A 92 3.64 4.69 -6.59
N ASP A 93 3.77 5.84 -5.96
CA ASP A 93 5.04 6.33 -5.44
C ASP A 93 5.58 5.41 -4.35
N ARG A 94 6.91 5.27 -4.32
CA ARG A 94 7.60 4.39 -3.37
C ARG A 94 7.95 5.19 -2.13
N VAL A 95 7.67 4.63 -0.97
CA VAL A 95 8.16 5.15 0.30
C VAL A 95 9.30 4.26 0.75
N GLU A 96 10.40 4.88 1.17
CA GLU A 96 11.62 4.17 1.56
C GLU A 96 11.34 3.17 2.69
N THR A 97 11.72 1.92 2.46
CA THR A 97 11.55 0.80 3.38
C THR A 97 12.83 0.00 3.50
N ARG A 98 13.04 -0.59 4.68
CA ARG A 98 14.15 -1.52 4.91
C ARG A 98 13.75 -2.64 5.85
N LEU A 99 14.54 -3.71 5.82
CA LEU A 99 14.61 -4.67 6.92
C LEU A 99 15.72 -4.28 7.89
N ASN A 100 15.39 -4.26 9.17
CA ASN A 100 16.32 -4.11 10.28
C ASN A 100 16.20 -5.36 11.16
N GLY A 101 16.97 -6.40 10.82
CA GLY A 101 16.75 -7.74 11.36
C GLY A 101 15.41 -8.32 10.87
N ASP A 102 14.53 -8.71 11.79
CA ASP A 102 13.18 -9.19 11.47
C ASP A 102 12.12 -8.07 11.46
N LEU A 103 12.55 -6.82 11.65
CA LEU A 103 11.66 -5.66 11.70
C LEU A 103 11.61 -4.96 10.35
N VAL A 104 10.43 -4.50 9.95
CA VAL A 104 10.21 -3.63 8.80
C VAL A 104 10.18 -2.19 9.32
N ASP A 105 11.06 -1.35 8.77
CA ASP A 105 11.11 0.08 9.05
C ASP A 105 10.71 0.87 7.79
N VAL A 106 10.06 2.01 7.99
CA VAL A 106 9.66 2.97 6.95
C VAL A 106 10.29 4.32 7.24
N MET A 107 10.81 4.99 6.22
CA MET A 107 11.18 6.41 6.29
C MET A 107 10.19 7.24 5.45
N PRO A 108 9.10 7.73 6.05
CA PRO A 108 7.99 8.35 5.31
C PRO A 108 8.36 9.64 4.58
N THR A 109 9.45 10.29 4.99
CA THR A 109 9.95 11.53 4.38
C THR A 109 10.73 11.32 3.09
N VAL A 110 11.07 10.07 2.74
CA VAL A 110 11.81 9.73 1.52
C VAL A 110 10.84 9.01 0.58
N VAL A 111 10.34 9.77 -0.40
CA VAL A 111 9.39 9.30 -1.41
C VAL A 111 10.03 9.43 -2.78
N THR A 112 9.94 8.39 -3.60
CA THR A 112 10.42 8.39 -4.98
C THR A 112 9.29 8.03 -5.94
N ASN A 113 9.41 8.49 -7.18
CA ASN A 113 8.39 8.22 -8.20
C ASN A 113 8.20 6.71 -8.41
N GLY A 114 6.94 6.31 -8.56
CA GLY A 114 6.58 4.95 -8.93
C GLY A 114 7.05 4.53 -10.33
N PRO A 115 6.86 3.25 -10.69
CA PRO A 115 7.20 2.72 -12.02
C PRO A 115 6.55 3.54 -13.15
N ALA A 116 7.19 3.60 -14.32
CA ALA A 116 6.61 4.27 -15.48
C ALA A 116 5.23 3.68 -15.82
N ARG A 117 4.31 4.49 -16.37
CA ARG A 117 3.00 3.99 -16.83
C ARG A 117 3.10 2.88 -17.87
N THR A 118 4.19 2.83 -18.63
CA THR A 118 4.48 1.80 -19.62
C THR A 118 5.08 0.53 -19.02
N SER A 119 5.42 0.52 -17.72
CA SER A 119 5.87 -0.70 -17.03
C SER A 119 4.74 -1.73 -17.08
N ARG A 120 5.09 -2.95 -17.47
CA ARG A 120 4.14 -4.05 -17.54
C ARG A 120 3.78 -4.48 -16.12
N SER A 121 2.50 -4.51 -15.79
CA SER A 121 2.00 -5.15 -14.56
C SER A 121 2.39 -6.63 -14.59
N PRO A 122 3.21 -7.12 -13.64
CA PRO A 122 3.52 -8.55 -13.54
C PRO A 122 2.34 -9.35 -12.98
N VAL A 123 1.37 -8.68 -12.34
CA VAL A 123 0.24 -9.34 -11.67
C VAL A 123 -1.06 -9.05 -12.41
N MET A 124 -1.86 -10.11 -12.59
CA MET A 124 -3.24 -9.99 -13.04
C MET A 124 -4.18 -9.95 -11.84
N ALA A 125 -5.33 -9.31 -12.02
CA ALA A 125 -6.39 -9.30 -11.01
C ALA A 125 -6.80 -10.73 -10.65
N ALA A 126 -6.84 -11.05 -9.36
CA ALA A 126 -7.32 -12.35 -8.87
C ALA A 126 -8.86 -12.48 -8.94
N GLY A 127 -9.55 -11.35 -9.05
CA GLY A 127 -11.00 -11.25 -9.03
C GLY A 127 -11.45 -9.82 -9.37
N PRO A 128 -12.74 -9.50 -9.21
CA PRO A 128 -13.26 -8.16 -9.50
C PRO A 128 -12.70 -7.11 -8.53
N ASP A 129 -12.47 -5.90 -9.04
CA ASP A 129 -12.19 -4.72 -8.22
C ASP A 129 -13.41 -4.38 -7.35
N CYS A 130 -13.19 -3.63 -6.27
CA CYS A 130 -14.23 -3.34 -5.27
C CYS A 130 -15.20 -2.23 -5.70
N GLY A 131 -14.95 -1.58 -6.84
CA GLY A 131 -15.75 -0.45 -7.35
C GLY A 131 -15.19 0.92 -6.96
N ASP A 132 -15.54 1.98 -7.69
CA ASP A 132 -15.05 3.35 -7.40
C ASP A 132 -15.78 4.00 -6.21
N ASP A 133 -16.94 3.45 -5.84
CA ASP A 133 -17.79 3.79 -4.70
C ASP A 133 -17.54 2.89 -3.47
N ALA A 134 -16.46 2.09 -3.50
CA ALA A 134 -16.11 1.19 -2.41
C ALA A 134 -15.92 1.95 -1.09
N LEU A 135 -16.45 1.38 -0.01
CA LEU A 135 -16.28 1.93 1.33
C LEU A 135 -14.95 1.47 1.92
N GLU A 136 -14.25 2.37 2.60
CA GLU A 136 -13.06 2.03 3.36
C GLU A 136 -13.45 1.29 4.65
N SER A 137 -13.15 -0.01 4.71
CA SER A 137 -13.36 -0.84 5.89
C SER A 137 -12.60 -2.16 5.77
N PRO A 138 -11.61 -2.44 6.64
CA PRO A 138 -10.99 -1.51 7.60
C PRO A 138 -10.14 -0.42 6.89
N ALA A 139 -9.54 0.51 7.65
CA ALA A 139 -8.66 1.55 7.10
C ALA A 139 -7.57 0.97 6.18
N GLY A 140 -7.39 1.60 5.03
CA GLY A 140 -6.52 1.18 3.93
C GLY A 140 -7.14 0.13 2.99
N PHE A 141 -8.31 -0.43 3.31
CA PHE A 141 -8.90 -1.52 2.55
C PHE A 141 -10.28 -1.16 2.00
N ALA A 142 -10.48 -1.42 0.72
CA ALA A 142 -11.76 -1.26 0.06
C ALA A 142 -12.64 -2.49 0.34
N SER A 143 -13.88 -2.25 0.76
CA SER A 143 -14.96 -3.23 0.81
C SER A 143 -15.98 -2.90 -0.29
N PRO A 144 -16.43 -3.90 -1.08
CA PRO A 144 -17.47 -3.67 -2.08
C PRO A 144 -18.71 -3.06 -1.43
N HIS A 145 -19.27 -2.03 -2.05
CA HIS A 145 -20.53 -1.45 -1.60
C HIS A 145 -21.64 -2.50 -1.83
N ARG A 146 -22.21 -3.05 -0.74
CA ARG A 146 -23.41 -3.89 -0.85
C ARG A 146 -24.62 -2.96 -0.85
N SER A 147 -25.24 -2.82 -2.02
CA SER A 147 -26.58 -2.24 -2.18
C SER A 147 -27.64 -3.09 -1.47
#